data_AF-A0A8H9GN88-F1
#
_entry.id   AF-A0A8H9GN88-F1
#
_cell.length_a   1.000
_cell.length_b   1.000
_cell.length_c   1.000
_cell.angle_alpha   90.00
_cell.angle_beta   90.00
_cell.angle_gamma   90.00
#
_symmetry.space_group_name_H-M   'P 1'
#
loop_
_entity.id
_entity.type
_entity.pdbx_description
1 polymer ?
#
loop_
_entity_poly.entity_id
_entity_poly.type
_entity_poly.pdbx_seq_one_letter_code
_entity_poly.pdbx_strand_id
1 'polypeptide(L)'
;MITWARSKQYAILSDHDYVYLETEQGQRLLGWMYGNPTGGLIDRHEKWAVVIGTGLWVVRLPLADNIDVDTVPVLSSTQVFAGAGQAHVGTPLSDLAPE
;
A
#
# COMPACT_ATOMS: atom_id res chain seq x y z
N MET A 1 12.78 -6.83 15.09
CA MET A 1 11.84 -7.14 13.99
C MET A 1 10.51 -7.62 14.57
N ILE A 2 9.40 -7.03 14.13
CA ILE A 2 8.02 -7.33 14.54
C ILE A 2 7.30 -8.00 13.38
N THR A 3 6.45 -9.00 13.66
CA THR A 3 5.57 -9.62 12.67
C THR A 3 4.15 -9.09 12.83
N TRP A 4 3.61 -8.51 11.77
CA TRP A 4 2.27 -7.90 11.80
C TRP A 4 1.18 -8.82 11.30
N ALA A 5 1.48 -9.59 10.24
CA ALA A 5 0.57 -10.57 9.67
C ALA A 5 1.35 -11.77 9.18
N ARG A 6 0.75 -12.95 9.26
CA ARG A 6 1.28 -14.18 8.71
C ARG A 6 0.16 -15.01 8.09
N SER A 7 0.48 -15.59 6.95
CA SER A 7 -0.36 -16.49 6.16
C SER A 7 0.41 -17.79 5.89
N LYS A 8 -0.06 -18.62 4.96
CA LYS A 8 0.63 -19.88 4.66
C LYS A 8 1.95 -19.62 3.91
N GLN A 9 1.94 -18.71 2.93
CA GLN A 9 3.10 -18.45 2.07
C GLN A 9 3.84 -17.15 2.38
N TYR A 10 3.22 -16.25 3.15
CA TYR A 10 3.75 -14.90 3.36
C TYR A 10 3.72 -14.48 4.83
N ALA A 11 4.70 -13.69 5.26
CA ALA A 11 4.61 -12.89 6.48
C ALA A 11 5.04 -11.43 6.22
N ILE A 12 4.31 -10.50 6.85
CA ILE A 12 4.66 -9.07 6.86
C ILE A 12 5.44 -8.80 8.13
N LEU A 13 6.66 -8.31 7.95
CA LEU A 13 7.60 -7.99 9.01
C LEU A 13 7.93 -6.50 8.97
N SER A 14 8.32 -5.94 10.12
CA SER A 14 8.98 -4.65 10.13
C SER A 14 10.17 -4.59 11.06
N ASP A 15 11.14 -3.77 10.69
CA ASP A 15 12.20 -3.33 11.57
C ASP A 15 12.31 -1.82 11.50
N HIS A 16 11.93 -1.16 12.58
CA HIS A 16 11.70 0.28 12.61
C HIS A 16 10.77 0.72 11.45
N ASP A 17 11.26 1.65 10.63
CA ASP A 17 10.55 2.21 9.48
C ASP A 17 10.53 1.25 8.27
N TYR A 18 11.31 0.17 8.27
CA TYR A 18 11.41 -0.73 7.12
C TYR A 18 10.38 -1.86 7.21
N VAL A 19 9.75 -2.15 6.07
CA VAL A 19 8.73 -3.19 5.93
C VAL A 19 9.23 -4.26 4.98
N TYR A 20 9.12 -5.53 5.40
CA TYR A 20 9.56 -6.68 4.64
C TYR A 20 8.42 -7.66 4.42
N LEU A 21 8.48 -8.34 3.28
CA LEU A 21 7.69 -9.52 2.99
C LEU A 21 8.60 -10.75 3.07
N GLU A 22 8.30 -11.67 3.97
CA GLU A 22 8.94 -12.96 4.06
C GLU A 22 8.15 -13.98 3.24
N THR A 23 8.85 -14.74 2.40
CA THR A 23 8.33 -15.86 1.60
C THR A 23 9.21 -17.09 1.81
N GLU A 24 8.83 -18.24 1.24
CA GLU A 24 9.68 -19.44 1.22
C GLU A 24 11.04 -19.21 0.51
N GLN A 25 11.13 -18.20 -0.37
CA GLN A 25 12.35 -17.85 -1.10
C GLN A 25 13.25 -16.88 -0.31
N GLY A 26 12.77 -16.35 0.82
CA GLY A 26 13.50 -15.41 1.67
C GLY A 26 12.73 -14.12 1.96
N GLN A 27 13.41 -13.15 2.53
CA GLN A 27 12.85 -11.84 2.87
C GLN A 27 13.11 -10.81 1.76
N ARG A 28 12.07 -10.07 1.38
CA ARG A 28 12.12 -8.99 0.39
C ARG A 28 11.70 -7.67 1.04
N LEU A 29 12.49 -6.62 0.83
CA LEU A 29 12.13 -5.26 1.24
C LEU A 29 10.94 -4.78 0.40
N LEU A 30 9.82 -4.42 1.06
CA LEU A 30 8.70 -3.76 0.42
C LEU A 30 8.94 -2.25 0.30
N GLY A 31 9.65 -1.69 1.27
CA GLY A 31 10.02 -0.28 1.33
C GLY A 31 10.07 0.21 2.77
N TRP A 32 9.93 1.52 2.96
CA TRP A 32 9.94 2.16 4.27
C TRP A 32 8.70 3.03 4.48
N MET A 33 8.23 3.10 5.71
CA MET A 33 7.13 3.93 6.17
C MET A 33 7.64 4.86 7.25
N TYR A 34 7.36 6.15 7.14
CA TYR A 34 7.80 7.13 8.14
C TYR A 34 7.11 6.87 9.47
N GLY A 35 7.84 6.49 10.51
CA GLY A 35 7.22 6.03 11.75
C GLY A 35 6.77 4.58 11.62
N ASN A 36 7.25 3.78 12.56
CA ASN A 36 7.05 2.33 12.61
C ASN A 36 5.63 1.91 12.19
N PRO A 37 5.50 0.84 11.39
CA PRO A 37 4.22 0.20 11.17
C PRO A 37 3.55 -0.16 12.50
N THR A 38 2.23 -0.19 12.49
CA THR A 38 1.35 -0.47 13.63
C THR A 38 0.40 -1.64 13.34
N GLY A 39 0.36 -2.13 12.11
CA GLY A 39 -0.50 -3.23 11.71
C GLY A 39 -0.19 -3.76 10.32
N GLY A 40 -0.70 -4.95 10.06
CA GLY A 40 -0.57 -5.63 8.78
C GLY A 40 -1.73 -6.60 8.59
N LEU A 41 -2.14 -6.79 7.35
CA LEU A 41 -3.18 -7.73 6.95
C LEU A 41 -2.74 -8.43 5.67
N ILE A 42 -3.06 -9.71 5.55
CA ILE A 42 -2.94 -10.48 4.31
C ILE A 42 -4.34 -10.99 4.00
N ASP A 43 -4.83 -10.78 2.78
CA ASP A 43 -6.15 -11.26 2.42
C ASP A 43 -6.20 -12.79 2.38
N ARG A 44 -7.40 -13.36 2.49
CA ARG A 44 -7.61 -14.82 2.53
C ARG A 44 -7.03 -15.54 1.30
N HIS A 45 -6.97 -14.86 0.16
CA HIS A 45 -6.48 -15.46 -1.08
C HIS A 45 -4.99 -15.20 -1.32
N GLU A 46 -4.30 -14.55 -0.38
CA GLU A 46 -2.87 -14.21 -0.46
C GLU A 46 -2.51 -13.46 -1.77
N LYS A 47 -3.42 -12.60 -2.24
CA LYS A 47 -3.28 -11.74 -3.42
C LYS A 47 -2.96 -10.29 -3.05
N TRP A 48 -3.28 -9.89 -1.82
CA TRP A 48 -3.09 -8.53 -1.34
C TRP A 48 -2.61 -8.52 0.10
N ALA A 49 -1.67 -7.62 0.38
CA ALA A 49 -1.23 -7.28 1.70
C ALA A 49 -1.51 -5.81 1.97
N VAL A 50 -1.89 -5.49 3.20
CA VAL A 50 -2.02 -4.11 3.68
C VAL A 50 -1.07 -3.91 4.83
N VAL A 51 -0.37 -2.77 4.84
CA VAL A 51 0.50 -2.35 5.95
C VAL A 51 0.03 -1.00 6.45
N ILE A 52 -0.15 -0.89 7.75
CA ILE A 52 -0.74 0.26 8.43
C ILE A 52 0.33 0.90 9.32
N GLY A 53 0.48 2.21 9.26
CA GLY A 53 1.30 3.01 10.17
C GLY A 53 0.90 4.48 10.04
N THR A 54 1.84 5.38 9.76
CA THR A 54 1.50 6.79 9.46
C THR A 54 0.81 6.98 8.11
N GLY A 55 0.82 5.94 7.28
CA GLY A 55 0.03 5.81 6.06
C GLY A 55 -0.52 4.39 5.91
N LEU A 56 -1.15 4.15 4.76
CA LEU A 56 -1.66 2.84 4.39
C LEU A 56 -1.05 2.40 3.06
N TRP A 57 -0.40 1.24 3.07
CA TRP A 57 0.15 0.62 1.87
C TRP A 57 -0.69 -0.57 1.48
N VAL A 58 -1.03 -0.66 0.19
CA VAL A 58 -1.71 -1.81 -0.39
C VAL A 58 -0.79 -2.43 -1.43
N VAL A 59 -0.38 -3.67 -1.20
CA VAL A 59 0.66 -4.37 -1.96
C VAL A 59 0.05 -5.60 -2.61
N ARG A 60 0.30 -5.79 -3.91
CA ARG A 60 -0.15 -6.99 -4.64
C ARG A 60 0.84 -8.13 -4.46
N LEU A 61 0.30 -9.34 -4.28
CA LEU A 61 1.03 -10.59 -4.14
C LEU A 61 0.67 -11.58 -5.28
N PRO A 62 1.60 -12.47 -5.71
CA PRO A 62 3.03 -12.41 -5.42
C PRO A 62 3.64 -11.14 -6.02
N LEU A 63 4.69 -10.61 -5.39
CA LEU A 63 5.44 -9.51 -5.98
C LEU A 63 6.09 -10.03 -7.27
N ALA A 64 5.91 -9.34 -8.39
CA ALA A 64 6.66 -9.68 -9.60
C ALA A 64 8.17 -9.64 -9.29
N ASP A 65 8.92 -10.60 -9.83
CA ASP A 65 10.37 -10.73 -9.59
C ASP A 65 11.16 -9.48 -10.04
N ASN A 66 10.55 -8.62 -10.87
CA ASN A 66 11.09 -7.33 -11.30
C ASN A 66 10.10 -6.19 -11.02
N ILE A 67 9.93 -5.81 -9.75
CA ILE A 67 9.45 -4.46 -9.46
C ILE A 67 10.70 -3.59 -9.39
N ASP A 68 11.03 -2.97 -10.51
CA ASP A 68 11.98 -1.88 -10.55
C ASP A 68 11.34 -0.72 -9.75
N VAL A 69 11.86 -0.45 -8.56
CA VAL A 69 11.32 0.57 -7.63
C VAL A 69 11.32 1.97 -8.25
N ASP A 70 12.08 2.17 -9.33
CA ASP A 70 12.08 3.40 -10.13
C ASP A 70 10.91 3.48 -11.13
N THR A 71 10.16 2.39 -11.33
CA THR A 71 9.02 2.30 -12.27
C THR A 71 7.67 2.12 -11.59
N VAL A 72 7.64 1.97 -10.26
CA VAL A 72 6.37 2.02 -9.52
C VAL A 72 5.86 3.45 -9.65
N PRO A 73 4.71 3.70 -10.31
CA PRO A 73 4.13 5.02 -10.23
C PRO A 73 3.84 5.26 -8.76
N VAL A 74 4.56 6.22 -8.18
CA VAL A 74 4.15 6.84 -6.93
C VAL A 74 2.79 7.42 -7.24
N LEU A 75 1.73 6.66 -6.96
CA LEU A 75 0.40 7.19 -6.93
C LEU A 75 0.44 8.20 -5.80
N SER A 76 0.66 9.46 -6.15
CA SER A 76 0.49 10.56 -5.21
C SER A 76 -0.92 10.41 -4.64
N SER A 77 -1.11 10.81 -3.39
CA SER A 77 -2.41 10.74 -2.70
C SER A 77 -3.58 11.28 -3.53
N THR A 78 -3.30 12.16 -4.50
CA THR A 78 -4.23 12.68 -5.50
C THR A 78 -4.78 11.62 -6.48
N GLN A 79 -4.00 10.63 -6.90
CA GLN A 79 -4.42 9.63 -7.91
C GLN A 79 -5.30 8.52 -7.35
N VAL A 80 -5.24 8.25 -6.05
CA VAL A 80 -6.09 7.22 -5.40
C VAL A 80 -7.56 7.66 -5.37
N PHE A 81 -7.85 8.96 -5.34
CA PHE A 81 -9.22 9.48 -5.40
C PHE A 81 -9.81 9.55 -6.82
N ALA A 82 -8.99 9.52 -7.87
CA ALA A 82 -9.45 9.63 -9.25
C ALA A 82 -10.05 8.33 -9.83
N GLY A 83 -9.85 7.19 -9.16
CA GLY A 83 -10.33 5.87 -9.61
C GLY A 83 -11.70 5.45 -9.06
N ALA A 84 -12.26 6.19 -8.10
CA ALA A 84 -13.56 5.89 -7.49
C ALA A 84 -14.65 6.80 -8.07
N GLY A 85 -15.23 6.35 -9.19
CA GLY A 85 -16.49 6.90 -9.70
C GLY A 85 -16.33 7.81 -10.92
N GLN A 86 -17.14 7.54 -11.93
CA GLN A 86 -17.34 8.39 -13.09
C GLN A 86 -17.51 9.85 -12.67
N ALA A 87 -16.58 10.71 -13.08
CA ALA A 87 -16.75 12.15 -12.98
C ALA A 87 -17.85 12.58 -13.96
N HIS A 88 -19.10 12.66 -13.49
CA HIS A 88 -19.96 13.72 -13.97
C HIS A 88 -19.35 15.03 -13.47
N VAL A 89 -18.82 15.81 -14.41
CA VAL A 89 -18.27 17.15 -14.17
C VAL A 89 -19.40 18.01 -13.63
N GLY A 90 -19.51 18.08 -12.30
CA GLY A 90 -20.28 19.10 -11.61
C GLY A 90 -19.55 20.42 -11.74
N THR A 91 -20.30 21.48 -12.02
CA THR A 91 -19.86 22.86 -12.18
C THR A 91 -18.83 23.25 -11.11
N PRO A 92 -17.72 23.94 -11.46
CA PRO A 92 -16.74 24.41 -10.49
C PRO A 92 -17.41 25.23 -9.38
N LEU A 93 -16.99 25.03 -8.13
CA LEU A 93 -17.47 25.75 -6.94
C LEU A 93 -17.27 27.28 -7.00
N SER A 94 -16.54 27.80 -8.00
CA SER A 94 -16.41 29.22 -8.29
C SER A 94 -17.67 29.85 -8.89
N ASP A 95 -18.59 29.04 -9.42
CA ASP A 95 -19.82 29.51 -10.07
C ASP A 95 -21.03 29.54 -9.11
N LEU A 96 -20.83 29.19 -7.84
CA LEU A 96 -21.82 29.35 -6.77
C LEU A 96 -21.51 30.64 -5.99
N ALA A 97 -21.78 31.79 -6.61
CA ALA A 97 -21.89 33.03 -5.87
C ALA A 97 -23.15 32.99 -4.98
N PRO A 98 -23.12 33.54 -3.75
CA PRO A 98 -24.31 33.61 -2.91
C PRO A 98 -25.17 34.81 -3.34
N GLU A 99 -26.37 34.53 -3.88
CA GLU A 99 -27.53 35.42 -3.82
C GLU A 99 -28.73 34.66 -3.23
#